data_AF-A0A830CBV0-F1
#
_entry.id   AF-A0A830CBV0-F1
#
_cell.length_a   1.000
_cell.length_b   1.000
_cell.length_c   1.000
_cell.angle_alpha   90.00
_cell.angle_beta   90.00
_cell.angle_gamma   90.00
#
_symmetry.space_group_name_H-M   'P 1'
#
loop_
_entity.id
_entity.type
_entity.pdbx_description
1 polymer ?
#
loop_
_entity_poly.entity_id
_entity_poly.type
_entity_poly.pdbx_seq_one_letter_code
_entity_poly.pdbx_strand_id
1 'polypeptide(L)'
;MDEEMSNSQRRMSTRTRKVASKMSAALASCDNRTRAMLARLEDLENDNAGMETVQVDEDDEASLVDDDQAFQKKQNKSTKRKKRQAKALENAKKEPRTFLEARRHFCTVCGVLSNYTCVQCGMRFCSPRCQNIHNNTRCLRFVA
;
A
#
# COMPACT_ATOMS: atom_id res chain seq x y z
N MET A 1 -24.29 14.53 46.28
CA MET A 1 -24.96 13.52 45.44
C MET A 1 -24.76 13.97 44.02
N ASP A 2 -23.58 13.67 43.49
CA ASP A 2 -23.17 14.00 42.12
C ASP A 2 -23.53 12.81 41.24
N GLU A 3 -24.62 12.90 40.49
CA GLU A 3 -24.97 11.89 39.48
C GLU A 3 -24.45 12.32 38.10
N GLU A 4 -23.42 11.59 37.70
CA GLU A 4 -22.67 11.66 36.45
C GLU A 4 -23.55 11.21 35.26
N MET A 5 -24.31 12.13 34.66
CA MET A 5 -25.06 11.85 33.44
C MET A 5 -24.15 12.07 32.21
N SER A 6 -23.24 11.12 32.00
CA SER A 6 -22.39 11.01 30.80
C SER A 6 -23.23 10.70 29.55
N ASN A 7 -23.94 11.70 29.03
CA ASN A 7 -24.52 11.62 27.69
C ASN A 7 -23.49 12.13 26.68
N SER A 8 -22.83 11.19 25.99
CA SER A 8 -21.84 11.43 24.95
C SER A 8 -22.44 12.35 23.87
N GLN A 9 -22.13 13.65 23.95
CA GLN A 9 -22.54 14.65 22.97
C GLN A 9 -21.89 14.31 21.64
N ARG A 10 -22.64 13.59 20.79
CA ARG A 10 -22.27 13.34 19.40
C ARG A 10 -22.01 14.70 18.75
N ARG A 11 -20.74 15.02 18.51
CA ARG A 11 -20.30 16.23 17.81
C ARG A 11 -20.94 16.24 16.41
N MET A 12 -22.06 16.93 16.29
CA MET A 12 -22.70 17.17 15.01
C MET A 12 -22.04 18.38 14.35
N SER A 13 -21.78 18.27 13.05
CA SER A 13 -21.26 19.38 12.26
C SER A 13 -22.31 20.50 12.19
N THR A 14 -21.92 21.73 12.52
CA THR A 14 -22.75 22.94 12.38
C THR A 14 -22.90 23.38 10.91
N ARG A 15 -22.22 22.72 9.98
CA ARG A 15 -22.24 23.08 8.56
C ARG A 15 -23.53 22.59 7.90
N THR A 16 -24.31 23.51 7.34
CA THR A 16 -25.49 23.20 6.53
C THR A 16 -25.08 22.41 5.28
N ARG A 17 -25.62 21.19 5.12
CA ARG A 17 -25.37 20.36 3.94
C ARG A 17 -26.24 20.86 2.79
N LYS A 18 -25.62 21.31 1.71
CA LYS A 18 -26.31 21.62 0.45
C LYS A 18 -26.28 20.37 -0.42
N VAL A 19 -27.45 19.77 -0.65
CA VAL A 19 -27.63 18.61 -1.53
C VAL A 19 -28.50 19.03 -2.70
N ALA A 20 -28.11 18.65 -3.92
CA ALA A 20 -28.91 18.92 -5.13
C ALA A 20 -30.24 18.14 -5.09
N SER A 21 -31.34 18.69 -5.63
CA SER A 21 -32.67 18.05 -5.54
C SER A 21 -32.71 16.60 -6.02
N LYS A 22 -31.97 16.27 -7.09
CA LYS A 22 -31.87 14.90 -7.62
C LYS A 22 -31.19 13.93 -6.65
N MET A 23 -30.23 14.42 -5.86
CA MET A 23 -29.52 13.64 -4.85
C MET A 23 -30.36 13.49 -3.57
N SER A 24 -31.21 14.47 -3.23
CA SER A 24 -32.10 14.40 -2.07
C SER A 24 -33.09 13.23 -2.18
N ALA A 25 -33.68 13.03 -3.36
CA ALA A 25 -34.59 11.91 -3.62
C ALA A 25 -33.88 10.55 -3.52
N ALA A 26 -32.66 10.46 -4.07
CA ALA A 26 -31.84 9.25 -3.98
C ALA A 26 -31.46 8.93 -2.52
N LEU A 27 -31.16 9.93 -1.69
CA LEU A 27 -30.80 9.73 -0.27
C LEU A 27 -32.01 9.44 0.63
N ALA A 28 -33.22 9.84 0.22
CA ALA A 28 -34.46 9.59 0.94
C ALA A 28 -35.04 8.19 0.68
N SER A 29 -34.70 7.55 -0.45
CA SER A 29 -35.15 6.19 -0.75
C SER A 29 -34.44 5.16 0.15
N CYS A 30 -35.23 4.35 0.85
CA CYS A 30 -34.74 3.20 1.62
C CYS A 30 -33.99 2.22 0.72
N ASP A 31 -34.53 1.94 -0.47
CA ASP A 31 -33.98 0.99 -1.42
C ASP A 31 -32.62 1.44 -1.99
N ASN A 32 -32.45 2.74 -2.22
CA ASN A 32 -31.16 3.25 -2.67
C ASN A 32 -30.10 3.17 -1.56
N ARG A 33 -30.51 3.37 -0.30
CA ARG A 33 -29.62 3.18 0.85
C ARG A 33 -29.20 1.72 1.00
N THR A 34 -30.15 0.78 0.91
CA THR A 34 -29.85 -0.65 1.02
C THR A 34 -29.01 -1.14 -0.15
N ARG A 35 -29.32 -0.74 -1.39
CA ARG A 35 -28.49 -1.04 -2.57
C ARG A 35 -27.06 -0.51 -2.45
N ALA A 36 -26.89 0.71 -1.95
CA ALA A 36 -25.56 1.28 -1.72
C ALA A 36 -24.79 0.52 -0.63
N MET A 37 -25.48 0.01 0.41
CA MET A 37 -24.87 -0.85 1.42
C MET A 37 -24.47 -2.21 0.85
N LEU A 38 -25.36 -2.86 0.09
CA LEU A 38 -25.11 -4.16 -0.53
C LEU A 38 -23.96 -4.10 -1.54
N ALA A 39 -23.92 -3.09 -2.42
CA ALA A 39 -22.82 -2.91 -3.36
C ALA A 39 -21.48 -2.73 -2.64
N ARG A 40 -21.47 -2.05 -1.48
CA ARG A 40 -20.28 -1.90 -0.66
C ARG A 40 -19.85 -3.22 -0.02
N LEU A 41 -20.78 -4.08 0.37
CA LEU A 41 -20.48 -5.42 0.89
C LEU A 41 -19.92 -6.32 -0.22
N GLU A 42 -20.53 -6.32 -1.41
CA GLU A 42 -20.05 -7.07 -2.57
C GLU A 42 -18.63 -6.66 -2.98
N ASP A 43 -18.32 -5.35 -2.97
CA ASP A 43 -16.97 -4.85 -3.20
C ASP A 43 -15.97 -5.36 -2.14
N LEU A 44 -16.38 -5.37 -0.87
CA LEU A 44 -15.55 -5.86 0.24
C LEU A 44 -15.35 -7.38 0.21
N GLU A 45 -16.37 -8.14 -0.17
CA GLU A 45 -16.31 -9.60 -0.34
C GLU A 45 -15.39 -9.98 -1.51
N ASN A 46 -15.52 -9.27 -2.64
CA ASN A 46 -14.68 -9.50 -3.82
C ASN A 46 -13.21 -9.14 -3.58
N ASP A 47 -12.93 -8.09 -2.78
CA ASP A 47 -11.56 -7.71 -2.40
C ASP A 47 -10.93 -8.69 -1.38
N ASN A 48 -11.74 -9.53 -0.71
CA ASN A 48 -11.28 -10.50 0.29
C ASN A 48 -11.07 -11.92 -0.25
N ALA A 49 -11.08 -12.13 -1.58
CA ALA A 49 -10.83 -13.43 -2.21
C ALA A 49 -9.41 -14.02 -2.00
N GLY A 50 -8.60 -13.42 -1.13
CA GLY A 50 -7.26 -13.88 -0.76
C GLY A 50 -7.09 -14.24 0.72
N MET A 51 -8.14 -14.18 1.53
CA MET A 51 -8.14 -14.73 2.90
C MET A 51 -8.91 -16.05 2.91
N GLU A 52 -8.40 -17.01 2.15
CA GLU A 52 -8.71 -18.41 2.40
C GLU A 52 -8.23 -18.71 3.84
N THR A 53 -9.12 -19.33 4.61
CA THR A 53 -8.96 -19.85 5.98
C THR A 53 -7.54 -19.80 6.55
N VAL A 54 -7.37 -19.06 7.65
CA VAL A 54 -6.28 -19.33 8.61
C VAL A 54 -6.29 -20.84 8.87
N GLN A 55 -5.24 -21.52 8.40
CA GLN A 55 -4.94 -22.88 8.77
C GLN A 55 -4.74 -22.85 10.28
N VAL A 56 -5.73 -23.35 11.02
CA VAL A 56 -5.50 -23.76 12.41
C VAL A 56 -4.61 -24.98 12.31
N ASP A 57 -3.47 -24.91 12.99
CA ASP A 57 -2.38 -25.87 12.95
C ASP A 57 -2.83 -27.34 13.03
N GLU A 58 -2.07 -28.18 12.32
CA GLU A 58 -2.22 -29.62 12.06
C GLU A 58 -2.64 -30.45 13.30
N ASP A 59 -3.76 -31.18 13.19
CA ASP A 59 -3.94 -32.48 13.84
C ASP A 59 -4.85 -33.38 12.96
N ASP A 60 -4.37 -34.58 12.68
CA ASP A 60 -4.83 -35.61 11.71
C ASP A 60 -6.36 -35.88 11.66
N GLU A 61 -6.97 -35.95 10.45
CA GLU A 61 -7.76 -37.13 9.97
C GLU A 61 -8.36 -36.97 8.53
N ALA A 62 -8.05 -37.96 7.69
CA ALA A 62 -8.73 -38.53 6.51
C ALA A 62 -9.58 -37.72 5.47
N SER A 63 -9.28 -38.05 4.19
CA SER A 63 -10.23 -38.61 3.18
C SER A 63 -10.62 -37.78 1.93
N LEU A 64 -10.25 -38.38 0.79
CA LEU A 64 -10.85 -38.40 -0.57
C LEU A 64 -10.58 -37.25 -1.57
N VAL A 65 -9.91 -37.66 -2.65
CA VAL A 65 -9.86 -37.06 -3.99
C VAL A 65 -11.25 -37.01 -4.63
N ASP A 66 -11.65 -35.85 -5.16
CA ASP A 66 -12.65 -35.73 -6.24
C ASP A 66 -12.42 -34.43 -7.04
N ASP A 67 -12.14 -34.64 -8.32
CA ASP A 67 -12.34 -33.83 -9.53
C ASP A 67 -12.20 -32.29 -9.57
N ASP A 68 -11.16 -31.86 -10.28
CA ASP A 68 -11.16 -30.90 -11.39
C ASP A 68 -12.29 -29.85 -11.43
N GLN A 69 -12.15 -28.75 -10.67
CA GLN A 69 -12.80 -27.49 -11.02
C GLN A 69 -11.81 -26.53 -11.68
N ALA A 70 -11.64 -26.71 -12.99
CA ALA A 70 -10.93 -25.81 -13.87
C ALA A 70 -11.42 -24.36 -13.68
N PHE A 71 -10.59 -23.54 -13.04
CA PHE A 71 -10.78 -22.11 -12.94
C PHE A 71 -10.71 -21.49 -14.34
N GLN A 72 -11.86 -21.31 -15.00
CA GLN A 72 -11.93 -20.57 -16.25
C GLN A 72 -11.77 -19.07 -15.98
N LYS A 73 -10.53 -18.63 -15.77
CA LYS A 73 -10.19 -17.20 -15.75
C LYS A 73 -10.27 -16.66 -17.18
N LYS A 74 -11.46 -16.20 -17.58
CA LYS A 74 -11.68 -15.50 -18.86
C LYS A 74 -10.75 -14.28 -18.95
N GLN A 75 -9.63 -14.44 -19.64
CA GLN A 75 -8.70 -13.37 -19.94
C GLN A 75 -9.27 -12.53 -21.08
N ASN A 76 -10.07 -11.52 -20.75
CA ASN A 76 -10.46 -10.51 -21.72
C ASN A 76 -9.25 -9.59 -21.97
N LYS A 77 -8.50 -9.88 -23.03
CA LYS A 77 -7.38 -9.10 -23.56
C LYS A 77 -7.89 -7.81 -24.21
N SER A 78 -8.40 -6.93 -23.38
CA SER A 78 -8.65 -5.53 -23.71
C SER A 78 -7.53 -4.72 -23.08
N THR A 79 -6.99 -3.75 -23.82
CA THR A 79 -6.07 -2.72 -23.34
C THR A 79 -6.76 -1.85 -22.28
N LYS A 80 -7.07 -2.44 -21.12
CA LYS A 80 -7.82 -1.79 -20.05
C LYS A 80 -6.86 -0.88 -19.31
N ARG A 81 -7.15 0.43 -19.41
CA ARG A 81 -6.64 1.47 -18.51
C ARG A 81 -6.56 0.89 -17.10
N LYS A 82 -5.35 0.90 -16.54
CA LYS A 82 -5.03 0.25 -15.28
C LYS A 82 -6.00 0.70 -14.18
N LYS A 83 -6.73 -0.26 -13.58
CA LYS A 83 -7.65 0.01 -12.46
C LYS A 83 -6.88 0.62 -11.28
N ARG A 84 -7.55 1.45 -10.48
CA ARG A 84 -6.96 2.16 -9.32
C ARG A 84 -6.25 1.20 -8.35
N GLN A 85 -6.82 0.02 -8.13
CA GLN A 85 -6.25 -1.04 -7.29
C GLN A 85 -4.91 -1.59 -7.81
N ALA A 86 -4.81 -1.86 -9.12
CA ALA A 86 -3.56 -2.30 -9.72
C ALA A 86 -2.47 -1.20 -9.66
N LYS A 87 -2.85 0.08 -9.66
CA LYS A 87 -1.92 1.20 -9.48
C LYS A 87 -1.45 1.31 -8.02
N ALA A 88 -2.35 1.11 -7.06
CA ALA A 88 -2.01 1.07 -5.63
C ALA A 88 -1.06 -0.09 -5.29
N LEU A 89 -1.34 -1.31 -5.76
CA LEU A 89 -0.47 -2.48 -5.56
C LEU A 89 0.91 -2.33 -6.21
N GLU A 90 1.03 -1.59 -7.32
CA GLU A 90 2.34 -1.34 -7.94
C GLU A 90 3.13 -0.25 -7.19
N ASN A 91 2.45 0.74 -6.60
CA ASN A 91 3.09 1.73 -5.74
C ASN A 91 3.57 1.11 -4.43
N ALA A 92 2.78 0.23 -3.80
CA ALA A 92 3.18 -0.51 -2.59
C ALA A 92 4.43 -1.38 -2.83
N LYS A 93 4.64 -1.88 -4.06
CA LYS A 93 5.87 -2.62 -4.45
C LYS A 93 7.08 -1.72 -4.68
N LYS A 94 6.86 -0.42 -4.90
CA LYS A 94 7.89 0.61 -5.14
C LYS A 94 8.26 1.39 -3.88
N GLU A 95 7.44 1.31 -2.83
CA GLU A 95 7.75 1.92 -1.54
C GLU A 95 8.93 1.21 -0.89
N PRO A 96 9.84 1.95 -0.23
CA PRO A 96 11.00 1.36 0.43
C PRO A 96 10.50 0.35 1.47
N ARG A 97 10.87 -0.91 1.29
CA ARG A 97 10.35 -2.02 2.11
C ARG A 97 11.01 -2.08 3.47
N THR A 98 12.13 -1.36 3.63
CA THR A 98 12.89 -1.29 4.87
C THR A 98 13.29 0.16 5.19
N PHE A 99 13.45 0.45 6.47
CA PHE A 99 14.00 1.74 6.93
C PHE A 99 15.40 2.03 6.34
N LEU A 100 16.16 0.98 6.01
CA LEU A 100 17.46 1.08 5.35
C LEU A 100 17.35 1.56 3.90
N GLU A 101 16.35 1.12 3.13
CA GLU A 101 16.08 1.64 1.78
C GLU A 101 15.57 3.09 1.80
N ALA A 102 14.97 3.53 2.90
CA ALA A 102 14.57 4.92 3.10
C ALA A 102 15.76 5.84 3.45
N ARG A 103 16.93 5.29 3.82
CA ARG A 103 18.10 6.10 4.16
C ARG A 103 18.72 6.68 2.90
N ARG A 104 18.66 8.02 2.82
CA ARG A 104 19.35 8.79 1.78
C ARG A 104 20.86 8.55 1.86
N HIS A 105 21.46 8.27 0.72
CA HIS A 105 22.91 8.15 0.63
C HIS A 105 23.53 9.54 0.43
N PHE A 106 24.56 9.83 1.22
CA PHE A 106 25.32 11.08 1.12
C PHE A 106 26.73 10.81 0.61
N CYS A 107 27.31 11.77 -0.08
CA CYS A 107 28.67 11.69 -0.57
C CYS A 107 29.66 11.98 0.56
N THR A 108 30.70 11.15 0.66
CA THR A 108 31.74 11.29 1.69
C THR A 108 32.71 12.47 1.45
N VAL A 109 32.71 13.05 0.26
CA VAL A 109 33.55 14.20 -0.12
C VAL A 109 32.81 15.52 0.06
N CYS A 110 31.59 15.60 -0.49
CA CYS A 110 30.83 16.85 -0.66
C CYS A 110 29.59 16.93 0.27
N GLY A 111 29.19 15.85 0.93
CA GLY A 111 28.00 15.78 1.79
C GLY A 111 26.65 15.80 1.07
N VAL A 112 26.59 16.09 -0.23
CA VAL A 112 25.34 16.08 -1.00
C VAL A 112 24.88 14.65 -1.31
N LEU A 113 23.65 14.49 -1.82
CA LEU A 113 23.10 13.19 -2.22
C LEU A 113 24.05 12.45 -3.18
N SER A 114 24.30 11.18 -2.88
CA SER A 114 25.19 10.33 -3.66
C SER A 114 24.41 9.35 -4.52
N ASN A 115 24.79 9.31 -5.80
CA ASN A 115 24.22 8.39 -6.79
C ASN A 115 25.22 7.29 -7.18
N TYR A 116 26.47 7.41 -6.76
CA TYR A 116 27.54 6.52 -7.17
C TYR A 116 28.19 5.84 -5.96
N THR A 117 28.71 4.63 -6.20
CA THR A 117 29.39 3.78 -5.22
C THR A 117 30.78 3.42 -5.71
N CYS A 118 31.78 3.55 -4.86
CA CYS A 118 33.13 3.09 -5.16
C CYS A 118 33.18 1.57 -5.10
N VAL A 119 33.66 0.94 -6.18
CA VAL A 119 33.80 -0.53 -6.26
C VAL A 119 34.89 -1.08 -5.34
N GLN A 120 35.87 -0.27 -4.95
CA GLN A 120 37.00 -0.72 -4.13
C GLN A 120 36.71 -0.69 -2.63
N CYS A 121 35.91 0.27 -2.15
CA CYS A 121 35.67 0.46 -0.71
C CYS A 121 34.21 0.68 -0.33
N GLY A 122 33.27 0.64 -1.28
CA GLY A 122 31.83 0.78 -1.04
C GLY A 122 31.35 2.19 -0.67
N MET A 123 32.25 3.15 -0.43
CA MET A 123 31.90 4.54 -0.12
C MET A 123 31.16 5.23 -1.27
N ARG A 124 30.29 6.17 -0.91
CA ARG A 124 29.37 6.82 -1.84
C ARG A 124 29.90 8.19 -2.30
N PHE A 125 29.67 8.56 -3.56
CA PHE A 125 30.05 9.87 -4.10
C PHE A 125 29.01 10.51 -5.03
N CYS A 126 29.09 11.83 -5.20
CA CYS A 126 28.10 12.66 -5.90
C CYS A 126 28.41 12.86 -7.40
N SER A 127 29.68 12.85 -7.81
CA SER A 127 30.11 13.15 -9.18
C SER A 127 31.50 12.56 -9.50
N PRO A 128 31.93 12.51 -10.78
CA PRO A 128 33.29 12.10 -11.16
C PRO A 128 34.40 12.96 -10.52
N ARG A 129 34.13 14.25 -10.24
CA ARG A 129 35.06 15.10 -9.48
C ARG A 129 35.27 14.56 -8.07
N CYS A 130 34.18 14.21 -7.39
CA CYS A 130 34.26 13.59 -6.06
C CYS A 130 34.81 12.17 -6.12
N GLN A 131 34.64 11.44 -7.22
CA GLN A 131 35.28 10.15 -7.44
C GLN A 131 36.81 10.29 -7.48
N ASN A 132 37.35 11.28 -8.19
CA ASN A 132 38.80 11.51 -8.25
C ASN A 132 39.34 11.90 -6.88
N ILE A 133 38.69 12.83 -6.18
CA ILE A 133 39.08 13.22 -4.81
C ILE A 133 39.02 12.00 -3.88
N HIS A 134 37.96 11.20 -3.99
CA HIS A 134 37.81 9.97 -3.24
C HIS A 134 38.95 8.98 -3.51
N ASN A 135 39.26 8.71 -4.78
CA ASN A 135 40.33 7.79 -5.17
C ASN A 135 41.71 8.26 -4.67
N ASN A 136 41.97 9.57 -4.69
CA ASN A 136 43.27 10.11 -4.30
C ASN A 136 43.51 10.13 -2.79
N THR A 137 42.49 10.42 -1.97
CA THR A 137 42.71 10.72 -0.54
C THR A 137 41.81 9.95 0.43
N ARG A 138 40.78 9.25 -0.03
CA ARG A 138 39.78 8.62 0.85
C ARG A 138 39.47 7.16 0.55
N CYS A 139 39.96 6.58 -0.54
CA CYS A 139 39.63 5.21 -0.87
C CYS A 139 40.40 4.27 0.06
N LEU A 140 39.69 3.42 0.81
CA LEU A 140 40.31 2.49 1.78
C LEU A 140 41.26 1.47 1.14
N ARG A 141 41.27 1.33 -0.20
CA ARG A 141 42.36 0.61 -0.89
C ARG A 141 43.74 1.26 -0.65
N PHE A 142 43.79 2.57 -0.37
CA PHE A 142 45.00 3.31 -0.03
C PHE A 142 45.20 3.48 1.48
N VAL A 143 44.27 3.02 2.32
CA VAL A 143 44.47 2.97 3.78
C VAL A 143 44.97 1.57 4.11
N ALA A 144 46.29 1.39 4.01
CA ALA A 144 47.03 0.30 4.64
C ALA A 144 47.51 0.75 6.02
#